data_AF-A0A0A2DLG1-F1
#
_entry.id   AF-A0A0A2DLG1-F1
#
_cell.length_a   1.000
_cell.length_b   1.000
_cell.length_c   1.000
_cell.angle_alpha   90.00
_cell.angle_beta   90.00
_cell.angle_gamma   90.00
#
_symmetry.space_group_name_H-M   'P 1'
#
loop_
_entity.id
_entity.type
_entity.pdbx_description
1 polymer ?
#
loop_
_entity_poly.entity_id
_entity_poly.type
_entity_poly.pdbx_seq_one_letter_code
_entity_poly.pdbx_strand_id
1 'polypeptide(L)'
;MSKFATRAFDIRNVIGGLLGLYGLILVVSYFFLDPGIDASTGQPKDEVYNLYAGIAMVVVAVVFFVWAKASPVRADQGSADATEDERTEHATR
;
A
#
# COMPACT_ATOMS: atom_id res chain seq x y z
N MET A 1 -10.37 7.35 -30.58
CA MET A 1 -9.02 7.44 -30.01
C MET A 1 -9.14 7.40 -28.49
N SER A 2 -9.31 6.20 -27.92
CA SER A 2 -9.41 6.02 -26.47
C SER A 2 -8.00 5.91 -25.91
N LYS A 3 -7.49 6.99 -25.33
CA LYS A 3 -6.31 6.95 -24.47
C LYS A 3 -6.70 6.22 -23.19
N PHE A 4 -6.66 4.89 -23.19
CA PHE A 4 -6.68 4.16 -21.92
C PHE A 4 -5.37 4.50 -21.20
N ALA A 5 -5.48 5.46 -20.26
CA ALA A 5 -4.38 5.87 -19.43
C ALA A 5 -3.92 4.67 -18.59
N THR A 6 -2.70 4.20 -18.85
CA THR A 6 -2.01 3.27 -17.94
C THR A 6 -1.82 3.99 -16.61
N ARG A 7 -2.74 3.75 -15.66
CA ARG A 7 -2.61 4.25 -14.30
C ARG A 7 -1.42 3.51 -13.68
N ALA A 8 -0.31 4.22 -13.47
CA ALA A 8 0.84 3.67 -12.78
C ALA A 8 0.42 3.16 -11.40
N PHE A 9 0.52 1.84 -11.20
CA PHE A 9 0.22 1.21 -9.93
C PHE A 9 1.45 1.34 -9.02
N ASP A 10 1.36 2.22 -8.03
CA ASP A 10 2.44 2.44 -7.07
C ASP A 10 2.29 1.51 -5.87
N ILE A 11 3.20 0.54 -5.77
CA ILE A 11 3.23 -0.45 -4.68
C ILE A 11 3.33 0.20 -3.30
N ARG A 12 3.92 1.40 -3.18
CA ARG A 12 4.08 2.10 -1.88
C ARG A 12 2.74 2.54 -1.31
N ASN A 13 1.81 2.94 -2.18
CA ASN A 13 0.45 3.28 -1.74
C ASN A 13 -0.31 2.05 -1.26
N VAL A 14 -0.07 0.89 -1.86
CA VAL A 14 -0.70 -0.37 -1.44
C VAL A 14 -0.15 -0.83 -0.10
N ILE A 15 1.18 -0.86 0.05
CA ILE A 15 1.85 -1.21 1.32
C ILE A 15 1.42 -0.23 2.41
N GLY A 16 1.49 1.08 2.14
CA GLY A 16 1.06 2.12 3.09
C GLY A 16 -0.42 2.00 3.46
N GLY A 17 -1.30 1.72 2.49
CA GLY A 17 -2.72 1.52 2.72
C GLY A 17 -3.02 0.33 3.62
N LEU A 18 -2.41 -0.82 3.34
CA LEU A 18 -2.56 -2.04 4.13
C LEU A 18 -2.05 -1.87 5.56
N LEU A 19 -0.83 -1.33 5.71
CA LEU A 19 -0.26 -1.05 7.04
C LEU A 19 -1.06 -0.01 7.81
N GLY A 20 -1.51 1.06 7.15
CA GLY A 20 -2.30 2.11 7.78
C GLY A 20 -3.67 1.61 8.24
N LEU A 21 -4.36 0.85 7.40
CA LEU A 21 -5.65 0.27 7.74
C LEU A 21 -5.52 -0.71 8.91
N TYR A 22 -4.57 -1.65 8.85
CA TYR A 22 -4.37 -2.62 9.92
C TYR A 22 -3.86 -1.96 11.20
N GLY A 23 -2.96 -0.99 11.10
CA GLY A 23 -2.49 -0.21 12.24
C GLY A 23 -3.61 0.54 12.94
N LEU A 24 -4.54 1.14 12.17
CA LEU A 24 -5.73 1.78 12.72
C LEU A 24 -6.66 0.76 13.40
N ILE A 25 -6.85 -0.41 12.81
CA ILE A 25 -7.61 -1.51 13.44
C ILE A 25 -7.00 -1.85 14.80
N LEU A 26 -5.67 -2.01 14.91
CA LEU A 26 -5.02 -2.33 16.17
C LEU A 26 -5.17 -1.22 17.22
N VAL A 27 -5.08 0.05 16.81
CA VAL A 27 -5.32 1.19 17.72
C VAL A 27 -6.76 1.18 18.22
N VAL A 28 -7.74 0.90 17.35
CA VAL A 28 -9.15 0.76 17.74
C VAL A 28 -9.32 -0.45 18.67
N SER A 29 -8.67 -1.58 18.37
CA SER A 29 -8.72 -2.77 19.22
C SER A 29 -8.25 -2.49 20.64
N TYR A 30 -7.20 -1.69 20.83
CA TYR A 30 -6.73 -1.29 22.16
C TYR A 30 -7.80 -0.59 23.00
N PHE A 31 -8.63 0.28 22.40
CA PHE A 31 -9.63 1.05 23.14
C PHE A 31 -10.96 0.33 23.32
N PHE A 32 -11.30 -0.62 22.45
CA PHE A 32 -12.67 -1.15 22.33
C PHE A 32 -12.80 -2.66 22.37
N LEU A 33 -11.71 -3.43 22.18
CA LEU A 33 -11.77 -4.88 22.12
C LEU A 33 -11.02 -5.50 23.31
N ASP A 34 -11.59 -6.60 23.80
CA ASP A 34 -10.92 -7.45 24.79
C ASP A 34 -9.66 -8.10 24.16
N PRO A 35 -8.49 -8.04 24.83
CA PRO A 35 -7.24 -8.57 24.29
C PRO A 35 -7.19 -10.11 24.24
N GLY A 36 -8.17 -10.79 24.83
CA GLY A 36 -8.28 -12.24 24.86
C GLY A 36 -7.32 -12.89 25.85
N ILE A 37 -7.30 -14.23 25.80
CA ILE A 37 -6.47 -15.08 26.67
C ILE A 37 -5.28 -15.62 25.88
N ASP A 38 -4.12 -15.61 26.52
CA ASP A 38 -2.93 -16.27 26.00
C ASP A 38 -3.06 -17.79 26.15
N ALA A 39 -3.02 -18.51 25.02
CA ALA A 39 -3.21 -19.97 25.01
C ALA A 39 -2.08 -20.73 25.72
N SER A 40 -0.89 -20.12 25.89
CA SER A 40 0.26 -20.76 26.53
C SER A 40 0.24 -20.67 28.05
N THR A 41 -0.28 -19.56 28.60
CA THR A 41 -0.28 -19.28 30.04
C THR A 41 -1.68 -19.32 30.67
N GLY A 42 -2.73 -19.26 29.85
CA GLY A 42 -4.12 -19.13 30.31
C GLY A 42 -4.45 -17.78 30.95
N GLN A 43 -3.56 -16.78 30.81
CA GLN A 43 -3.74 -15.45 31.38
C GLN A 43 -4.23 -14.45 30.32
N PRO A 44 -4.90 -13.34 30.72
CA PRO A 44 -5.23 -12.26 29.80
C PRO A 44 -3.98 -11.72 29.09
N LYS A 45 -4.12 -11.42 27.80
CA LYS A 45 -3.07 -10.73 27.04
C LYS A 45 -3.04 -9.26 27.45
N ASP A 46 -1.87 -8.64 27.35
CA ASP A 46 -1.74 -7.21 27.52
C ASP A 46 -2.26 -6.49 26.27
N GLU A 47 -3.30 -5.68 26.43
CA GLU A 47 -3.91 -4.87 25.38
C GLU A 47 -2.94 -3.84 24.79
N VAL A 48 -1.96 -3.38 25.56
CA VAL A 48 -0.97 -2.36 25.14
C VAL A 48 -0.11 -2.88 23.98
N TYR A 49 0.00 -4.21 23.79
CA TYR A 49 0.66 -4.78 22.62
C TYR A 49 0.03 -4.34 21.29
N ASN A 50 -1.30 -4.26 21.23
CA ASN A 50 -2.00 -3.76 20.05
C ASN A 50 -1.70 -2.27 19.82
N LEU A 51 -1.60 -1.48 20.90
CA LEU A 51 -1.30 -0.06 20.81
C LEU A 51 0.09 0.17 20.23
N TYR A 52 1.14 -0.47 20.78
CA TYR A 52 2.50 -0.30 20.29
C TYR A 52 2.65 -0.77 18.83
N ALA A 53 2.13 -1.95 18.50
CA ALA A 53 2.17 -2.47 17.13
C ALA A 53 1.39 -1.58 16.16
N GLY A 54 0.19 -1.13 16.56
CA GLY A 54 -0.66 -0.25 15.76
C GLY A 54 -0.01 1.09 15.46
N ILE A 55 0.53 1.75 16.49
CA ILE A 55 1.25 3.03 16.33
C ILE A 55 2.47 2.88 15.41
N ALA A 56 3.27 1.82 15.59
CA ALA A 56 4.42 1.57 14.72
C ALA A 56 3.98 1.40 13.25
N MET A 57 2.93 0.63 12.99
CA MET A 57 2.39 0.46 11.62
C MET A 57 1.85 1.75 11.02
N VAL A 58 1.15 2.58 11.81
CA VAL A 58 0.65 3.89 11.34
C VAL A 58 1.81 4.81 10.99
N VAL A 59 2.87 4.86 11.81
CA VAL A 59 4.07 5.65 11.51
C VAL A 59 4.70 5.20 10.19
N VAL A 60 4.89 3.89 10.00
CA VAL A 60 5.44 3.35 8.75
C VAL A 60 4.53 3.66 7.55
N ALA A 61 3.21 3.55 7.70
CA ALA A 61 2.26 3.90 6.64
C ALA A 61 2.39 5.38 6.23
N VAL A 62 2.50 6.30 7.20
CA VAL A 62 2.75 7.73 6.93
C VAL A 62 4.06 7.93 6.17
N VAL A 63 5.13 7.24 6.56
CA VAL A 63 6.42 7.28 5.83
C VAL A 63 6.25 6.84 4.37
N PHE A 64 5.53 5.75 4.12
CA PHE A 64 5.27 5.25 2.77
C PHE A 64 4.46 6.24 1.93
N PHE A 65 3.43 6.86 2.49
CA PHE A 65 2.63 7.86 1.78
C PHE A 65 3.43 9.14 1.50
N VAL A 66 4.24 9.60 2.46
CA VAL A 66 5.13 10.74 2.27
C VAL A 66 6.14 10.43 1.17
N TRP A 67 6.73 9.23 1.16
CA TRP A 67 7.70 8.82 0.15
C TRP A 67 7.07 8.66 -1.24
N ALA A 68 5.87 8.07 -1.33
CA ALA A 68 5.12 7.97 -2.58
C ALA A 68 4.80 9.37 -3.16
N LYS A 69 4.42 10.32 -2.29
CA LYS A 69 4.19 11.71 -2.69
C LYS A 69 5.47 12.45 -3.10
N ALA A 70 6.59 12.17 -2.43
CA ALA A 70 7.88 12.82 -2.72
C ALA A 70 8.56 12.27 -3.98
N SER A 71 8.30 11.01 -4.36
CA SER A 71 8.92 10.36 -5.51
C SER A 71 7.87 9.65 -6.37
N PRO A 72 7.05 10.37 -7.16
CA PRO A 72 5.94 9.78 -7.91
C PRO A 72 6.42 8.83 -9.03
N VAL A 73 5.73 7.68 -9.20
CA VAL A 73 5.99 6.75 -10.31
C VAL A 73 5.57 7.42 -11.63
N ARG A 74 6.50 7.50 -12.58
CA ARG A 74 6.23 8.01 -13.93
C ARG A 74 5.61 6.88 -14.75
N ALA A 75 4.44 7.12 -15.33
CA ALA A 75 3.88 6.20 -16.33
C ALA A 75 4.77 6.27 -17.57
N ASP A 76 5.35 5.14 -17.96
CA ASP A 76 6.18 5.08 -19.16
C ASP A 76 5.26 5.18 -20.39
N GLN A 77 5.44 6.24 -21.17
CA GLN A 77 4.65 6.48 -22.39
C GLN A 77 5.13 5.60 -23.56
N GLY A 78 6.24 4.88 -23.40
CA GLY A 78 6.98 4.24 -24.49
C GLY A 78 6.41 2.95 -25.06
N SER A 79 5.45 2.28 -24.41
CA SER A 79 4.93 0.99 -24.92
C SER A 79 3.89 1.15 -26.03
N ALA A 80 3.21 2.30 -26.10
CA ALA A 80 2.24 2.56 -27.16
C ALA A 80 2.90 3.08 -28.45
N ASP A 81 4.04 3.75 -28.34
CA ASP A 81 4.74 4.34 -29.49
C ASP A 81 5.54 3.27 -30.26
N ALA A 82 6.19 2.33 -29.56
CA ALA A 82 6.95 1.25 -30.19
C ALA A 82 6.08 0.28 -31.00
N THR A 83 4.82 0.06 -30.60
CA THR A 83 3.89 -0.83 -31.34
C THR A 83 3.18 -0.14 -32.50
N GLU A 84 3.12 1.19 -32.51
CA GLU A 84 2.64 1.97 -33.67
C GLU A 84 3.76 2.08 -34.71
N ASP A 85 4.99 2.39 -34.30
CA ASP A 85 6.16 2.56 -35.18
C ASP A 85 6.52 1.25 -35.91
N GLU A 86 6.67 0.12 -35.20
CA GLU A 86 6.91 -1.20 -35.82
C GLU A 86 5.76 -1.63 -36.76
N ARG A 87 4.51 -1.27 -36.43
CA ARG A 87 3.34 -1.61 -37.26
C ARG A 87 3.28 -0.74 -38.51
N THR A 88 3.63 0.54 -38.42
CA THR A 88 3.69 1.43 -39.58
C THR A 88 4.84 1.08 -40.50
N GLU A 89 6.01 0.73 -39.96
CA GLU A 89 7.19 0.31 -40.75
C GLU A 89 6.91 -0.98 -41.52
N HIS A 90 6.28 -1.97 -40.89
CA HIS A 90 5.87 -3.22 -41.54
C HIS A 90 4.74 -3.05 -42.57
N ALA A 91 3.89 -2.02 -42.45
CA ALA A 91 2.81 -1.76 -43.40
C ALA A 91 3.29 -1.00 -44.66
N THR A 92 4.43 -0.31 -44.57
CA THR A 92 5.03 0.43 -45.69
C THR A 92 6.09 -0.35 -46.47
N ARG A 93 6.37 -1.61 -46.11
CA ARG A 93 7.38 -2.48 -46.73
C ARG A 93 6.73 -3.62 -47.51
#